data_AF-A0A8H3J8N3-F1
#
_entry.id   AF-A0A8H3J8N3-F1
#
_cell.length_a   1.000
_cell.length_b   1.000
_cell.length_c   1.000
_cell.angle_alpha   90.00
_cell.angle_beta   90.00
_cell.angle_gamma   90.00
#
_symmetry.space_group_name_H-M   'P 1'
#
loop_
_entity.id
_entity.type
_entity.pdbx_description
1 polymer ?
#
loop_
_entity_poly.entity_id
_entity_poly.type
_entity_poly.pdbx_seq_one_letter_code
_entity_poly.pdbx_strand_id
1 'polypeptide(L)'
;MDEHKESFGLTSRIYATRSAEDGLARVDLNRNVEALIENPLAHLTPEQLLRDVRDFARTNHLEDHVELLKKGAQVAKDPRFFEAIPGITELEKQALRDEEYRRFKQPIALYTTIITCSVGAAVQGWDQTGSNGANLNWPQAFGLNTKASSGSRDTWILGLVNAAPYFAAAFM
;
A
#
# COMPACT_ATOMS: atom_id res chain seq x y z
N MET A 1 7.04 1.77 44.79
CA MET A 1 7.45 1.42 43.42
C MET A 1 6.78 0.09 43.10
N ASP A 2 5.45 0.03 43.24
CA ASP A 2 4.75 -1.26 43.44
C ASP A 2 3.41 -1.34 42.68
N GLU A 3 2.77 -0.22 42.33
CA GLU A 3 1.54 -0.23 41.50
C GLU A 3 1.80 -0.69 40.04
N HIS A 4 3.00 -0.45 39.52
CA HIS A 4 3.33 -0.79 38.12
C HIS A 4 3.46 -2.29 37.87
N LYS A 5 3.68 -3.11 38.91
CA LYS A 5 3.79 -4.57 38.79
C LYS A 5 2.43 -5.27 38.84
N GLU A 6 1.46 -4.74 39.59
CA GLU A 6 0.11 -5.30 39.63
C GLU A 6 -0.67 -5.07 38.34
N SER A 7 -0.51 -3.90 37.71
CA SER A 7 -1.16 -3.58 36.43
C SER A 7 -0.76 -4.57 35.32
N PHE A 8 0.53 -4.93 35.26
CA PHE A 8 1.04 -5.88 34.26
C PHE A 8 0.51 -7.32 34.46
N GLY A 9 0.35 -7.74 35.72
CA GLY A 9 -0.21 -9.05 36.07
C GLY A 9 -1.70 -9.19 35.72
N LEU A 10 -2.46 -8.10 35.87
CA LEU A 10 -3.89 -8.05 35.49
C LEU A 10 -4.06 -8.09 33.97
N THR A 11 -3.26 -7.34 33.23
CA THR A 11 -3.27 -7.35 31.76
C THR A 11 -2.98 -8.75 31.22
N SER A 12 -1.94 -9.43 31.73
CA SER A 12 -1.59 -10.78 31.28
C SER A 12 -2.68 -11.82 31.55
N ARG A 13 -3.45 -11.66 32.65
CA ARG A 13 -4.58 -12.54 32.97
C ARG A 13 -5.75 -12.33 32.03
N ILE A 14 -6.06 -11.09 31.67
CA ILE A 14 -7.15 -10.73 30.75
C ILE A 14 -6.89 -11.28 29.33
N TYR A 15 -5.63 -11.26 28.86
CA TYR A 15 -5.27 -11.84 27.57
C TYR A 15 -5.39 -13.38 27.54
N ALA A 16 -5.03 -14.05 28.64
CA ALA A 16 -5.10 -15.51 28.72
C ALA A 16 -6.55 -16.04 28.73
N THR A 17 -7.48 -15.34 29.39
CA THR A 17 -8.89 -15.73 29.38
C THR A 17 -9.57 -15.49 28.03
N ARG A 18 -9.20 -14.42 27.31
CA ARG A 18 -9.85 -14.06 26.04
C ARG A 18 -9.45 -14.97 24.88
N SER A 19 -8.25 -15.55 24.92
CA SER A 19 -7.77 -16.51 23.91
C SER A 19 -8.49 -17.86 23.96
N ALA A 20 -9.21 -18.17 25.04
CA ALA A 20 -9.93 -19.44 25.18
C ALA A 20 -11.34 -19.44 24.57
N GLU A 21 -11.91 -18.26 24.26
CA GLU A 21 -13.31 -18.14 23.81
C GLU A 21 -13.44 -17.94 22.28
N ASP A 22 -12.38 -17.59 21.56
CA ASP A 22 -12.45 -17.13 20.17
C ASP A 22 -12.19 -18.24 19.12
N GLY A 23 -12.71 -19.44 19.40
CA GLY A 23 -12.43 -20.66 18.63
C GLY A 23 -13.10 -20.79 17.25
N LEU A 24 -13.77 -19.77 16.70
CA LEU A 24 -14.54 -19.93 15.44
C LEU A 24 -14.83 -18.62 14.66
N ALA A 25 -13.99 -17.59 14.78
CA ALA A 25 -14.18 -16.36 14.00
C ALA A 25 -13.65 -16.51 12.56
N ARG A 26 -14.56 -16.52 11.57
CA ARG A 26 -14.22 -16.30 10.16
C ARG A 26 -13.51 -14.95 10.06
N VAL A 27 -12.32 -14.93 9.44
CA VAL A 27 -11.55 -13.71 9.20
C VAL A 27 -12.38 -12.74 8.35
N ASP A 28 -12.90 -11.69 8.98
CA ASP A 28 -13.62 -10.60 8.33
C ASP A 28 -12.65 -9.42 8.19
N LEU A 29 -12.01 -9.32 7.02
CA LEU A 29 -11.02 -8.29 6.67
C LEU A 29 -11.56 -6.86 6.78
N ASN A 30 -12.88 -6.67 6.81
CA ASN A 30 -13.53 -5.36 6.81
C ASN A 30 -13.85 -4.79 8.20
N ARG A 31 -13.54 -5.51 9.29
CA ARG A 31 -13.84 -5.08 10.67
C ARG A 31 -12.61 -4.69 11.50
N ASN A 32 -11.49 -4.33 10.86
CA ASN A 32 -10.27 -3.97 11.58
C ASN A 32 -10.21 -2.46 11.88
N VAL A 33 -10.98 -2.00 12.88
CA VAL A 33 -11.03 -0.58 13.32
C VAL A 33 -9.73 -0.15 14.03
N GLU A 34 -8.84 -1.08 14.36
CA GLU A 34 -7.54 -0.82 15.02
C GLU A 34 -6.31 -1.22 14.19
N ALA A 35 -6.47 -1.68 12.95
CA ALA A 35 -5.40 -1.93 11.97
C ALA A 35 -4.13 -2.62 12.55
N LEU A 36 -4.28 -3.51 13.53
CA LEU A 36 -3.23 -4.50 13.79
C LEU A 36 -3.29 -5.47 12.61
N ILE A 37 -2.33 -5.32 11.71
CA ILE A 37 -2.07 -6.28 10.63
C ILE A 37 -1.52 -7.53 11.32
N GLU A 38 -2.43 -8.37 11.81
CA GLU A 38 -2.06 -9.68 12.32
C GLU A 38 -1.69 -10.58 11.14
N ASN A 39 -0.57 -11.28 11.27
CA ASN A 39 -0.11 -12.18 10.22
C ASN A 39 -1.15 -13.31 10.02
N PRO A 40 -1.78 -13.43 8.83
CA PRO A 40 -2.84 -14.41 8.60
C PRO A 40 -2.35 -15.86 8.66
N LEU A 41 -1.04 -16.11 8.63
CA LEU A 41 -0.46 -17.45 8.74
C LEU A 41 -0.08 -17.83 10.18
N ALA A 42 -0.10 -16.88 11.12
CA ALA A 42 0.42 -17.09 12.47
C ALA A 42 -0.31 -18.20 13.24
N HIS A 43 -1.62 -18.35 13.01
CA HIS A 43 -2.47 -19.30 13.73
C HIS A 43 -2.46 -20.73 13.16
N LEU A 44 -1.91 -20.94 11.96
CA LEU A 44 -1.90 -22.24 11.30
C LEU A 44 -0.84 -23.16 11.92
N THR A 45 -1.14 -24.44 12.11
CA THR A 45 -0.09 -25.41 12.49
C THR A 45 0.90 -25.61 11.32
N PRO A 46 2.14 -26.06 11.58
CA PRO A 46 3.10 -26.37 10.51
C PRO A 46 2.54 -27.34 9.45
N GLU A 47 1.77 -28.34 9.88
CA GLU A 47 1.17 -29.35 9.01
C GLU A 47 0.05 -28.76 8.15
N GLN A 48 -0.79 -27.90 8.74
CA GLN A 48 -1.82 -27.16 8.02
C GLN A 48 -1.21 -26.25 6.96
N LEU A 49 -0.20 -25.44 7.34
CA LEU A 49 0.51 -24.56 6.41
C LEU A 49 1.08 -25.33 5.22
N LEU A 50 1.76 -26.46 5.46
CA LEU A 50 2.37 -27.26 4.41
C LEU A 50 1.34 -28.00 3.54
N ARG A 51 0.18 -28.33 4.09
CA ARG A 51 -0.95 -28.89 3.33
C ARG A 51 -1.54 -27.82 2.42
N ASP A 52 -1.81 -26.64 2.96
CA ASP A 52 -2.40 -25.53 2.23
C ASP A 52 -1.49 -25.04 1.11
N VAL A 53 -0.17 -25.02 1.34
CA VAL A 53 0.84 -24.74 0.29
C VAL A 53 0.76 -25.76 -0.85
N ARG A 54 0.60 -27.06 -0.54
CA ARG A 54 0.49 -28.12 -1.54
C ARG A 54 -0.81 -28.00 -2.34
N ASP A 55 -1.92 -27.72 -1.65
CA ASP A 55 -3.22 -27.50 -2.28
C ASP A 55 -3.19 -26.23 -3.16
N PHE A 56 -2.54 -25.16 -2.70
CA PHE A 56 -2.30 -23.93 -3.46
C PHE A 56 -1.48 -24.20 -4.71
N ALA A 57 -0.38 -24.95 -4.59
CA ALA A 57 0.47 -25.28 -5.72
C ALA A 57 -0.29 -26.08 -6.78
N ARG A 58 -1.04 -27.11 -6.37
CA ARG A 58 -1.88 -27.91 -7.28
C ARG A 58 -2.96 -27.07 -7.97
N THR A 59 -3.61 -26.18 -7.22
CA THR A 59 -4.73 -25.36 -7.75
C THR A 59 -4.25 -24.34 -8.76
N ASN A 60 -3.00 -23.87 -8.63
CA ASN A 60 -2.41 -22.85 -9.50
C ASN A 60 -1.40 -23.40 -10.51
N HIS A 61 -1.28 -24.73 -10.63
CA HIS A 61 -0.32 -25.39 -11.53
C HIS A 61 1.16 -25.01 -11.25
N LEU A 62 1.53 -24.98 -9.96
CA LEU A 62 2.87 -24.64 -9.46
C LEU A 62 3.55 -25.81 -8.73
N GLU A 63 3.18 -27.05 -9.06
CA GLU A 63 3.68 -28.26 -8.40
C GLU A 63 5.22 -28.36 -8.44
N ASP A 64 5.84 -27.90 -9.52
CA ASP A 64 7.31 -27.88 -9.69
C ASP A 64 8.01 -26.93 -8.69
N HIS A 65 7.27 -26.01 -8.08
CA HIS A 65 7.78 -25.00 -7.15
C HIS A 65 7.37 -25.26 -5.70
N VAL A 66 6.78 -26.43 -5.39
CA VAL A 66 6.25 -26.75 -4.05
C VAL A 66 7.28 -26.55 -2.94
N GLU A 67 8.53 -26.99 -3.13
CA GLU A 67 9.57 -26.84 -2.09
C GLU A 67 9.95 -25.37 -1.85
N LEU A 68 9.94 -24.54 -2.90
CA LEU A 68 10.15 -23.10 -2.77
C LEU A 68 8.98 -22.44 -2.03
N LEU A 69 7.75 -22.81 -2.39
CA LEU A 69 6.54 -22.31 -1.74
C LEU A 69 6.48 -22.70 -0.26
N LYS A 70 6.91 -23.92 0.11
CA LYS A 70 6.98 -24.36 1.50
C LYS A 70 7.93 -23.49 2.33
N LYS A 71 9.13 -23.23 1.81
CA LYS A 71 10.10 -22.33 2.45
C LYS A 71 9.54 -20.92 2.57
N GLY A 72 8.98 -20.37 1.49
CA GLY A 72 8.37 -19.03 1.47
C GLY A 72 7.23 -18.90 2.47
N ALA A 73 6.36 -19.91 2.58
CA ALA A 73 5.26 -19.92 3.55
C ALA A 73 5.76 -19.96 5.01
N GLN A 74 6.83 -20.72 5.29
CA GLN A 74 7.44 -20.76 6.61
C GLN A 74 8.11 -19.43 6.98
N VAL A 75 8.82 -18.80 6.04
CA VAL A 75 9.36 -17.43 6.22
C VAL A 75 8.23 -16.43 6.45
N ALA A 76 7.15 -16.50 5.66
CA ALA A 76 6.02 -15.59 5.80
C ALA A 76 5.28 -15.78 7.13
N LYS A 77 5.22 -17.01 7.67
CA LYS A 77 4.61 -17.30 8.97
C LYS A 77 5.43 -16.73 10.14
N ASP A 78 6.76 -16.90 10.13
CA ASP A 78 7.65 -16.30 11.14
C ASP A 78 8.89 -15.67 10.49
N PRO A 79 8.80 -14.38 10.11
CA PRO A 79 9.90 -13.69 9.44
C PRO A 79 11.15 -13.52 10.29
N ARG A 80 11.09 -13.75 11.62
CA ARG A 80 12.25 -13.62 12.51
C ARG A 80 13.01 -14.93 12.68
N PHE A 81 12.39 -16.06 12.33
CA PHE A 81 12.94 -17.40 12.55
C PHE A 81 13.37 -18.10 11.24
N PHE A 82 13.59 -17.33 10.17
CA PHE A 82 13.93 -17.90 8.87
C PHE A 82 15.25 -18.68 8.85
N GLU A 83 16.20 -18.37 9.74
CA GLU A 83 17.51 -19.04 9.77
C GLU A 83 17.44 -20.53 10.15
N ALA A 84 16.40 -20.92 10.89
CA ALA A 84 16.19 -22.27 11.36
C ALA A 84 15.27 -23.10 10.45
N ILE A 85 14.84 -22.54 9.31
CA ILE A 85 14.00 -23.25 8.33
C ILE A 85 14.80 -24.41 7.72
N PRO A 86 14.30 -25.66 7.77
CA PRO A 86 14.96 -26.78 7.14
C PRO A 86 15.12 -26.58 5.63
N GLY A 87 16.33 -26.79 5.10
CA GLY A 87 16.59 -26.74 3.66
C GLY A 87 16.70 -25.34 3.05
N ILE A 88 16.77 -24.28 3.87
CA ILE A 88 17.11 -22.93 3.41
C ILE A 88 18.62 -22.81 3.19
N THR A 89 19.01 -22.29 2.04
CA THR A 89 20.41 -22.10 1.64
C THR A 89 20.98 -20.83 2.25
N GLU A 90 22.31 -20.74 2.38
CA GLU A 90 22.96 -19.50 2.85
C GLU A 90 22.71 -18.31 1.94
N LEU A 91 22.56 -18.54 0.62
CA LEU A 91 22.18 -17.49 -0.32
C LEU A 91 20.79 -16.93 -0.01
N GLU A 92 19.81 -17.80 0.26
CA GLU A 92 18.45 -17.39 0.64
C GLU A 92 18.45 -16.67 1.99
N LYS A 93 19.20 -17.15 2.99
CA LYS A 93 19.35 -16.45 4.28
C LYS A 93 19.96 -15.07 4.11
N GLN A 94 21.00 -14.94 3.28
CA GLN A 94 21.63 -13.65 3.01
C GLN A 94 20.66 -12.68 2.31
N ALA A 95 19.85 -13.18 1.37
CA ALA A 95 18.81 -12.38 0.72
C ALA A 95 17.76 -11.86 1.73
N LEU A 96 17.32 -12.71 2.66
CA LEU A 96 16.38 -12.32 3.72
C LEU A 96 16.98 -11.32 4.72
N ARG A 97 18.25 -11.51 5.11
CA ARG A 97 18.98 -10.50 5.91
C ARG A 97 19.07 -9.17 5.17
N ASP A 98 19.39 -9.21 3.87
CA ASP A 98 19.51 -8.02 3.05
C ASP A 98 18.19 -7.25 2.93
N GLU A 99 17.06 -7.94 2.89
CA GLU A 99 15.73 -7.33 2.92
C GLU A 99 15.53 -6.50 4.20
N GLU A 100 15.92 -7.04 5.36
CA GLU A 100 15.80 -6.35 6.65
C GLU A 100 16.76 -5.16 6.76
N TYR A 101 18.03 -5.34 6.42
CA TYR A 101 19.06 -4.31 6.58
C TYR A 101 19.10 -3.30 5.44
N ARG A 102 18.55 -3.62 4.26
CA ARG A 102 18.61 -2.80 3.04
C ARG A 102 17.23 -2.58 2.42
N ARG A 103 16.25 -2.21 3.24
CA ARG A 103 14.84 -1.96 2.84
C ARG A 103 14.67 -1.02 1.65
N PHE A 104 15.58 -0.05 1.47
CA PHE A 104 15.55 0.93 0.38
C PHE A 104 16.55 0.61 -0.74
N LYS A 105 17.02 -0.63 -0.88
CA LYS A 105 17.87 -1.02 -2.00
C LYS A 105 16.98 -1.50 -3.15
N GLN A 106 16.54 -0.57 -3.98
CA GLN A 106 15.75 -0.85 -5.18
C GLN A 106 16.53 -0.50 -6.46
N PRO A 107 16.17 -1.07 -7.62
CA PRO A 107 16.78 -0.70 -8.89
C PRO A 107 16.63 0.80 -9.17
N ILE A 108 17.66 1.43 -9.74
CA ILE A 108 17.63 2.87 -10.11
C ILE A 108 16.47 3.17 -11.07
N ALA A 109 16.08 2.21 -11.91
CA ALA A 109 14.92 2.31 -12.78
C ALA A 109 13.62 2.59 -12.01
N LEU A 110 13.39 1.93 -10.85
CA LEU A 110 12.20 2.16 -10.03
C LEU A 110 12.17 3.59 -9.51
N TYR A 111 13.30 4.08 -8.98
CA TYR A 111 13.40 5.46 -8.50
C TYR A 111 13.19 6.47 -9.62
N THR A 112 13.74 6.21 -10.80
CA THR A 112 13.57 7.06 -11.98
C THR A 112 12.09 7.17 -12.37
N THR A 113 11.37 6.05 -12.40
CA THR A 113 9.95 6.02 -12.67
C THR A 113 9.16 6.81 -11.63
N ILE A 114 9.41 6.57 -10.34
CA ILE A 114 8.71 7.28 -9.25
C ILE A 114 8.92 8.79 -9.40
N ILE A 115 10.15 9.24 -9.55
CA ILE A 115 10.47 10.67 -9.69
C ILE A 115 9.80 11.26 -10.92
N THR A 116 9.87 10.59 -12.06
CA THR A 116 9.28 11.07 -13.31
C THR A 116 7.77 11.21 -13.19
N CYS A 117 7.10 10.19 -12.63
CA CYS A 117 5.66 10.24 -12.38
C CYS A 117 5.30 11.33 -11.36
N SER A 118 6.08 11.50 -10.29
CA SER A 118 5.87 12.55 -9.29
C SER A 118 6.01 13.95 -9.88
N VAL A 119 7.00 14.19 -10.75
CA VAL A 119 7.15 15.47 -11.46
C VAL A 119 5.95 15.70 -12.38
N GLY A 120 5.51 14.70 -13.13
CA GLY A 120 4.31 14.79 -13.96
C GLY A 120 3.06 15.17 -13.17
N ALA A 121 2.85 14.52 -12.01
CA ALA A 121 1.74 14.85 -11.11
C ALA A 121 1.84 16.26 -10.52
N ALA A 122 3.06 16.71 -10.18
CA ALA A 122 3.30 18.06 -9.67
C ALA A 122 3.00 19.13 -10.73
N VAL A 123 3.44 18.92 -11.98
CA VAL A 123 3.13 19.82 -13.11
C VAL A 123 1.62 19.86 -13.36
N GLN A 124 0.95 18.70 -13.36
CA GLN A 124 -0.51 18.63 -13.52
C GLN A 124 -1.25 19.46 -12.45
N GLY A 125 -0.82 19.36 -11.18
CA GLY A 125 -1.41 20.15 -10.09
C GLY A 125 -1.11 21.65 -10.22
N TRP A 126 0.11 22.00 -10.63
CA TRP A 126 0.50 23.39 -10.89
C TRP A 126 -0.34 24.01 -12.00
N ASP A 127 -0.56 23.33 -13.12
CA ASP A 127 -1.30 23.87 -14.26
C ASP A 127 -2.77 24.14 -13.92
N GLN A 128 -3.39 23.26 -13.12
CA GLN A 128 -4.76 23.42 -12.65
C GLN A 128 -4.90 24.62 -11.70
N THR A 129 -4.00 24.72 -10.71
CA THR A 129 -4.06 25.78 -9.69
C THR A 129 -3.61 27.14 -10.24
N GLY A 130 -2.59 27.15 -11.11
CA GLY A 130 -2.09 28.34 -11.78
C GLY A 130 -3.13 28.97 -12.71
N SER A 131 -3.82 28.17 -13.52
CA SER A 131 -4.89 28.67 -14.40
C SER A 131 -6.05 29.25 -13.59
N ASN A 132 -6.44 28.58 -12.50
CA ASN A 132 -7.46 29.09 -11.57
C ASN A 132 -7.06 30.42 -10.93
N GLY A 133 -5.79 30.57 -10.54
CA GLY A 133 -5.26 31.83 -10.03
C GLY A 133 -5.24 32.94 -11.08
N ALA A 134 -4.82 32.64 -12.31
CA ALA A 134 -4.77 33.61 -13.40
C ALA A 134 -6.17 34.14 -13.77
N ASN A 135 -7.20 33.29 -13.73
CA ASN A 135 -8.59 33.63 -14.05
C ASN A 135 -9.16 34.81 -13.24
N LEU A 136 -8.53 35.17 -12.12
CA LEU A 136 -8.91 36.35 -11.32
C LEU A 136 -8.61 37.68 -12.03
N ASN A 137 -7.53 37.74 -12.80
CA ASN A 137 -6.97 39.01 -13.27
C ASN A 137 -6.83 39.12 -14.79
N TRP A 138 -6.51 38.02 -15.49
CA TRP A 138 -6.28 38.09 -16.94
C TRP A 138 -7.52 38.57 -17.72
N PRO A 139 -8.78 38.17 -17.41
CA PRO A 139 -9.91 38.60 -18.22
C PRO A 139 -10.06 40.12 -18.21
N GLN A 140 -9.87 40.75 -17.04
CA GLN A 140 -9.90 42.19 -16.89
C GLN A 140 -8.74 42.86 -17.63
N ALA A 141 -7.53 42.29 -17.57
CA ALA A 141 -6.36 42.81 -18.27
C ALA A 141 -6.54 42.85 -19.80
N PHE A 142 -7.36 41.94 -20.35
CA PHE A 142 -7.73 41.90 -21.77
C PHE A 142 -9.05 42.62 -22.09
N GLY A 143 -9.62 43.36 -21.14
CA GLY A 143 -10.86 44.12 -21.34
C GLY A 143 -12.13 43.28 -21.41
N LEU A 144 -12.10 42.03 -20.94
CA LEU A 144 -13.25 41.12 -20.91
C LEU A 144 -14.07 41.35 -19.63
N ASN A 145 -15.39 41.47 -19.78
CA ASN A 145 -16.32 41.65 -18.66
C ASN A 145 -17.07 40.35 -18.32
N THR A 146 -16.34 39.41 -17.72
CA THR A 146 -16.86 38.07 -17.38
C THR A 146 -17.82 38.06 -16.18
N LYS A 147 -17.96 39.18 -15.46
CA LYS A 147 -18.81 39.33 -14.25
C LYS A 147 -20.19 39.93 -14.53
N ALA A 148 -20.40 40.56 -15.70
CA ALA A 148 -21.62 41.31 -15.99
C ALA A 148 -22.82 40.43 -16.35
N SER A 149 -22.63 39.31 -17.04
CA SER A 149 -23.71 38.32 -17.23
C SER A 149 -23.16 36.92 -17.45
N SER A 150 -23.81 35.94 -16.80
CA SER A 150 -23.59 34.52 -17.10
C SER A 150 -24.03 34.24 -18.54
N GLY A 151 -23.19 33.54 -19.30
CA GLY A 151 -23.44 33.24 -20.72
C GLY A 151 -23.09 34.36 -21.70
N SER A 152 -22.44 35.44 -21.26
CA SER A 152 -21.87 36.45 -22.16
C SER A 152 -20.78 35.85 -23.06
N ARG A 153 -20.52 36.49 -24.21
CA ARG A 153 -19.38 36.15 -25.08
C ARG A 153 -18.06 36.05 -24.30
N ASP A 154 -17.87 36.94 -23.34
CA ASP A 154 -16.65 37.03 -22.54
C ASP A 154 -16.52 35.84 -21.58
N THR A 155 -17.61 35.40 -20.97
CA THR A 155 -17.65 34.18 -20.15
C THR A 155 -17.37 32.93 -21.00
N TRP A 156 -17.84 32.88 -22.24
CA TRP A 156 -17.50 31.81 -23.18
C TRP A 156 -16.02 31.81 -23.59
N ILE A 157 -15.42 33.00 -23.79
CA ILE A 157 -13.98 33.13 -24.07
C ILE A 157 -13.16 32.61 -22.88
N LEU A 158 -13.52 32.99 -21.65
CA LEU A 158 -12.88 32.48 -20.43
C LEU A 158 -12.98 30.95 -20.34
N GLY A 159 -14.17 30.39 -20.58
CA GLY A 159 -14.39 28.94 -20.56
C GLY A 159 -13.58 28.21 -21.62
N LEU A 160 -13.54 28.75 -22.85
CA LEU A 160 -12.79 28.16 -23.96
C LEU A 160 -11.29 28.13 -23.68
N VAL A 161 -10.72 29.20 -23.14
CA VAL A 161 -9.29 29.27 -22.79
C VAL A 161 -8.94 28.24 -21.70
N ASN A 162 -9.79 28.09 -20.68
CA ASN A 162 -9.58 27.08 -19.63
C ASN A 162 -9.79 25.64 -20.12
N ALA A 163 -10.65 25.43 -21.11
CA ALA A 163 -10.92 24.12 -21.70
C ALA A 163 -9.87 23.71 -22.75
N ALA A 164 -9.16 24.67 -23.35
CA ALA A 164 -8.19 24.41 -24.43
C ALA A 164 -7.11 23.38 -24.09
N PRO A 165 -6.48 23.37 -22.90
CA PRO A 165 -5.51 22.34 -22.53
C PRO A 165 -6.13 20.93 -22.50
N TYR A 166 -7.37 20.80 -22.02
CA TYR A 166 -8.06 19.51 -21.97
C TYR A 166 -8.44 19.01 -23.37
N PHE A 167 -8.84 19.90 -24.27
CA PHE A 167 -9.05 19.54 -25.67
C PHE A 167 -7.75 19.10 -26.33
N ALA A 168 -6.65 19.85 -26.14
CA ALA A 168 -5.34 19.48 -26.68
C ALA A 168 -4.88 18.10 -26.16
N ALA A 169 -5.12 17.81 -24.87
CA ALA A 169 -4.82 16.51 -24.27
C ALA A 169 -5.69 15.38 -24.84
N ALA A 170 -6.92 15.64 -25.29
CA ALA A 170 -7.80 14.63 -25.88
C ALA A 170 -7.45 14.25 -27.33
N PHE A 171 -6.65 15.07 -28.02
CA PHE A 171 -6.19 14.81 -29.39
C PHE A 171 -4.81 14.14 -29.46
N MET A 172 -4.10 14.06 -28.34
CA MET A 172 -2.84 13.31 -28.21
C MET A 172 -3.12 11.88 -27.74
#